data_AF-A0A6I4NJS4-F1
#
_entry.id   AF-A0A6I4NJS4-F1
#
_cell.length_a   1.000
_cell.length_b   1.000
_cell.length_c   1.000
_cell.angle_alpha   90.00
_cell.angle_beta   90.00
_cell.angle_gamma   90.00
#
_symmetry.space_group_name_H-M   'P 1'
#
loop_
_entity.id
_entity.type
_entity.pdbx_description
1 polymer ?
#
loop_
_entity_poly.entity_id
_entity_poly.type
_entity_poly.pdbx_seq_one_letter_code
_entity_poly.pdbx_strand_id
1 'polypeptide(L)'
;MPDISLKLNNKILCTLTQNYDKSFTLEELTKTVLPHFERMNINNENLSLEREKQANVLDALIFLADNGLIFLNPLTDESSIKIS
;
A
#
# COMPACT_ATOMS: atom_id res chain seq x y z
N MET A 1 14.05 6.87 -15.36
CA MET A 1 14.15 6.33 -13.98
C MET A 1 12.92 5.46 -13.78
N PRO A 2 13.02 4.16 -13.43
CA PRO A 2 11.82 3.38 -13.18
C PRO A 2 11.09 3.97 -11.98
N ASP A 3 9.85 4.39 -12.21
CA ASP A 3 9.02 5.11 -11.26
C ASP A 3 8.72 4.22 -10.04
N ILE A 4 9.36 4.52 -8.91
CA ILE A 4 9.25 3.74 -7.66
C ILE A 4 7.80 3.72 -7.19
N SER A 5 7.08 4.82 -7.39
CA SER A 5 5.65 4.97 -7.09
C SER A 5 4.80 4.02 -7.94
N LEU A 6 5.08 3.89 -9.25
CA LEU A 6 4.37 2.94 -10.12
C LEU A 6 4.59 1.48 -9.71
N LYS A 7 5.80 1.12 -9.26
CA LYS A 7 6.06 -0.22 -8.70
C LYS A 7 5.28 -0.45 -7.41
N LEU A 8 5.17 0.56 -6.55
CA LEU A 8 4.44 0.47 -5.29
C LEU A 8 2.95 0.27 -5.54
N ASN A 9 2.37 1.09 -6.42
CA ASN A 9 0.97 1.02 -6.84
C ASN A 9 0.61 -0.35 -7.40
N ASN A 10 1.44 -0.87 -8.33
CA ASN A 10 1.21 -2.17 -8.94
C ASN A 10 1.29 -3.31 -7.90
N LYS A 11 2.21 -3.21 -6.94
CA LYS A 11 2.32 -4.20 -5.87
C LYS A 11 1.12 -4.17 -4.92
N ILE A 12 0.64 -2.98 -4.56
CA ILE A 12 -0.58 -2.80 -3.76
C ILE A 12 -1.77 -3.44 -4.48
N LEU A 13 -1.97 -3.12 -5.75
CA LEU A 13 -3.02 -3.71 -6.57
C LEU A 13 -2.90 -5.23 -6.65
N CYS A 14 -1.70 -5.76 -6.84
CA CYS A 14 -1.47 -7.20 -6.91
C CYS A 14 -1.83 -7.89 -5.58
N THR A 15 -1.40 -7.33 -4.44
CA THR A 15 -1.78 -7.84 -3.11
C THR A 15 -3.30 -7.84 -2.91
N LEU A 16 -3.97 -6.72 -3.24
CA LEU A 16 -5.43 -6.60 -3.11
C LEU A 16 -6.17 -7.52 -4.09
N THR A 17 -5.66 -7.72 -5.30
CA THR A 17 -6.26 -8.63 -6.31
C THR A 17 -6.10 -10.09 -5.90
N GLN A 18 -4.94 -10.47 -5.38
CA GLN A 18 -4.69 -11.82 -4.89
C GLN A 18 -5.53 -12.16 -3.65
N ASN A 19 -6.01 -11.15 -2.94
CA ASN A 19 -6.80 -11.28 -1.71
C ASN A 19 -8.13 -10.53 -1.87
N TYR A 20 -8.81 -10.73 -3.00
CA TYR A 20 -10.04 -9.99 -3.36
C TYR A 20 -11.17 -10.10 -2.32
N ASP A 21 -11.19 -11.17 -1.54
CA ASP A 21 -12.19 -11.45 -0.48
C ASP A 21 -11.83 -10.77 0.86
N LYS A 22 -10.64 -10.18 0.95
CA LYS A 22 -10.08 -9.68 2.20
C LYS A 22 -9.71 -8.20 2.09
N SER A 23 -10.13 -7.45 3.09
CA SER A 23 -9.72 -6.07 3.28
C SER A 23 -8.39 -6.01 4.04
N PHE A 24 -7.57 -5.01 3.74
CA PHE A 24 -6.30 -4.79 4.42
C PHE A 24 -6.30 -3.42 5.09
N THR A 25 -5.92 -3.37 6.36
CA THR A 25 -5.62 -2.08 7.00
C THR A 25 -4.36 -1.47 6.40
N LEU A 26 -4.16 -0.16 6.58
CA LEU A 26 -2.94 0.51 6.14
C LEU A 26 -1.69 -0.19 6.69
N GLU A 27 -1.70 -0.59 7.96
CA GLU A 27 -0.61 -1.29 8.61
C GLU A 27 -0.30 -2.66 7.97
N GLU A 28 -1.33 -3.49 7.75
CA GLU A 28 -1.16 -4.83 7.20
C GLU A 28 -0.71 -4.78 5.75
N LEU A 29 -1.28 -3.84 4.99
CA LEU A 29 -0.88 -3.61 3.62
C LEU A 29 0.58 -3.16 3.59
N THR A 30 0.94 -2.13 4.37
CA THR A 30 2.32 -1.63 4.52
C THR A 30 3.29 -2.76 4.84
N LYS A 31 3.02 -3.61 5.83
CA LYS A 31 3.86 -4.79 6.18
C LYS A 31 3.96 -5.83 5.06
N THR A 32 2.95 -5.91 4.19
CA THR A 32 2.95 -6.85 3.05
C THR A 32 3.74 -6.28 1.85
N VAL A 33 3.65 -4.97 1.59
CA VAL A 33 4.35 -4.33 0.46
C VAL A 33 5.81 -4.00 0.78
N LEU A 34 6.10 -3.52 1.99
CA LEU A 34 7.42 -3.09 2.44
C LEU A 34 8.53 -4.12 2.29
N PRO A 35 8.41 -5.40 2.71
CA PRO A 35 9.51 -6.36 2.61
C PRO A 35 10.00 -6.56 1.15
N HIS A 36 9.17 -6.18 0.16
CA HIS A 36 9.57 -6.16 -1.25
C HIS A 36 10.41 -4.93 -1.64
N PHE A 37 10.22 -3.80 -0.96
CA PHE A 37 10.97 -2.54 -1.15
C PHE A 37 12.15 -2.38 -0.18
N GLU A 38 12.07 -2.97 1.02
CA GLU A 38 13.07 -2.90 2.08
C GLU A 38 14.35 -3.71 1.82
N ARG A 39 14.36 -4.54 0.75
CA ARG A 39 15.64 -5.08 0.24
C ARG A 39 16.61 -3.96 -0.20
N MET A 40 16.13 -2.71 -0.28
CA MET A 40 16.92 -1.52 -0.55
C MET A 40 17.34 -0.72 0.70
N ASN A 41 16.83 -1.03 1.90
CA ASN A 41 17.11 -0.23 3.11
C ASN A 41 17.04 -1.08 4.40
N ILE A 42 18.01 -1.99 4.58
CA ILE A 42 18.07 -2.97 5.69
C ILE A 42 18.48 -2.34 7.04
N ASN A 43 18.66 -1.02 7.14
CA ASN A 43 19.17 -0.40 8.36
C ASN A 43 18.36 0.83 8.75
N ASN A 44 17.33 0.65 9.58
CA ASN A 44 17.19 1.37 10.85
C ASN A 44 15.77 1.26 11.43
N GLU A 45 15.73 0.91 12.72
CA GLU A 45 14.60 0.96 13.66
C GLU A 45 14.19 2.41 13.97
N ASN A 46 13.99 3.25 12.95
CA ASN A 46 13.54 4.63 13.10
C ASN A 46 12.03 4.70 12.86
N LEU A 47 11.27 4.97 13.92
CA LEU A 47 9.82 5.26 13.87
C LEU A 47 9.45 6.32 12.80
N SER A 48 10.36 7.26 12.52
CA SER A 48 10.22 8.27 11.47
C SER A 48 10.14 7.64 10.06
N LEU A 49 10.89 6.57 9.84
CA LEU A 49 10.98 5.86 8.57
C LEU A 49 9.74 5.00 8.35
N GLU A 50 9.20 4.38 9.42
CA GLU A 50 7.91 3.68 9.38
C GLU A 50 6.76 4.63 9.04
N ARG A 51 6.75 5.82 9.65
CA ARG A 51 5.74 6.85 9.34
C ARG A 51 5.84 7.33 7.88
N GLU A 52 7.05 7.53 7.37
CA GLU A 52 7.26 7.91 5.96
C GLU A 52 6.82 6.80 5.00
N LYS A 53 7.12 5.54 5.34
CA LYS A 53 6.65 4.36 4.60
C LYS A 53 5.12 4.27 4.58
N GLN A 54 4.48 4.43 5.73
CA GLN A 54 3.01 4.45 5.82
C GLN A 54 2.41 5.62 5.03
N ALA A 55 3.01 6.81 5.10
CA ALA A 55 2.57 7.96 4.31
C ALA A 55 2.67 7.69 2.80
N ASN A 56 3.75 7.06 2.33
CA ASN A 56 3.91 6.68 0.92
C ASN A 56 2.88 5.62 0.48
N VAL A 57 2.60 4.63 1.32
CA VAL A 57 1.55 3.63 1.04
C VAL A 57 0.17 4.28 1.03
N LEU A 58 -0.10 5.20 1.96
CA LEU A 58 -1.36 5.92 2.01
C LEU A 58 -1.55 6.83 0.78
N ASP A 59 -0.51 7.54 0.35
CA ASP A 59 -0.55 8.36 -0.87
C ASP A 59 -0.86 7.51 -2.11
N ALA A 60 -0.21 6.35 -2.23
CA ALA A 60 -0.48 5.36 -3.26
C ALA A 60 -1.92 4.83 -3.21
N LEU A 61 -2.43 4.52 -2.02
CA LEU A 61 -3.80 4.08 -1.82
C LEU A 61 -4.81 5.16 -2.23
N ILE A 62 -4.60 6.42 -1.83
CA ILE A 62 -5.44 7.55 -2.23
C ILE A 62 -5.43 7.71 -3.74
N PHE A 63 -4.26 7.65 -4.38
CA PHE A 63 -4.14 7.71 -5.83
C PHE A 63 -4.92 6.57 -6.51
N LEU A 64 -4.80 5.34 -6.04
CA LEU A 64 -5.53 4.20 -6.59
C LEU A 64 -7.05 4.31 -6.38
N ALA A 65 -7.48 4.87 -5.25
CA ALA A 65 -8.89 5.10 -4.94
C ALA A 65 -9.51 6.21 -5.81
N ASP A 66 -8.77 7.30 -6.03
CA ASP A 66 -9.15 8.39 -6.93
C ASP A 66 -9.31 7.90 -8.37
N ASN A 67 -8.43 6.98 -8.81
CA ASN A 67 -8.54 6.29 -10.09
C ASN A 67 -9.65 5.22 -10.13
N GLY A 68 -10.37 5.00 -9.03
CA GLY A 68 -11.47 4.04 -8.94
C GLY A 68 -11.03 2.57 -8.96
N LEU A 69 -9.76 2.27 -8.72
CA LEU A 69 -9.21 0.90 -8.74
C LEU A 69 -9.41 0.17 -7.40
N ILE A 70 -9.50 0.91 -6.30
CA ILE A 70 -9.70 0.37 -4.95
C ILE A 70 -10.78 1.17 -4.21
N PHE A 71 -11.33 0.57 -3.17
CA PHE A 71 -12.19 1.22 -2.19
C PHE A 71 -11.41 1.44 -0.90
N LEU A 72 -11.38 2.68 -0.42
CA LEU A 72 -10.88 3.01 0.90
C LEU A 72 -12.07 3.23 1.82
N ASN A 73 -12.12 2.48 2.91
CA ASN A 73 -13.12 2.65 3.94
C ASN A 73 -12.59 3.61 5.02
N PRO A 74 -13.03 4.88 5.04
CA PRO A 74 -12.57 5.85 6.03
C PRO A 74 -13.04 5.53 7.46
N LEU A 75 -14.03 4.62 7.62
CA LEU A 75 -14.55 4.24 8.93
C LEU A 75 -13.73 3.12 9.58
N THR A 76 -13.09 2.26 8.79
CA THR A 76 -12.39 1.07 9.30
C THR A 76 -10.89 1.06 9.01
N ASP A 77 -10.36 2.11 8.36
CA ASP A 77 -8.97 2.17 7.87
C ASP A 77 -8.64 1.03 6.89
N GLU A 78 -9.66 0.41 6.30
CA GLU A 78 -9.49 -0.75 5.43
C GLU A 78 -9.49 -0.37 3.95
N SER A 79 -8.61 -1.02 3.20
CA SER A 79 -8.48 -0.92 1.76
C SER A 79 -8.89 -2.25 1.12
N SER A 80 -9.78 -2.19 0.13
CA SER A 80 -10.29 -3.37 -0.59
C SER A 80 -10.30 -3.11 -2.10
N ILE A 81 -10.15 -4.15 -2.92
CA ILE A 81 -10.20 -3.96 -4.38
C ILE A 81 -11.62 -3.63 -4.84
N LYS A 82 -11.75 -2.67 -5.76
CA LYS A 82 -13.05 -2.32 -6.35
C LYS A 82 -13.24 -3.14 -7.62
N ILE A 83 -13.86 -4.30 -7.49
CA ILE A 83 -14.32 -5.11 -8.62
C ILE A 83 -15.64 -4.49 -9.10
N SER A 84 -15.61 -3.77 -10.22
CA SER A 84 -16.83 -3.31 -10.91
C SER A 84 -17.22 -4.31 -11.98
#